data_AF-W4HHU0-F1
#
_entry.id   AF-W4HHU0-F1
#
_cell.length_a   1.000
_cell.length_b   1.000
_cell.length_c   1.000
_cell.angle_alpha   90.00
_cell.angle_beta   90.00
_cell.angle_gamma   90.00
#
_symmetry.space_group_name_H-M   'P 1'
#
loop_
_entity.id
_entity.type
_entity.pdbx_description
1 polymer ?
#
loop_
_entity_poly.entity_id
_entity_poly.type
_entity_poly.pdbx_seq_one_letter_code
_entity_poly.pdbx_strand_id
1 'polypeptide(L)'
;MNRLLITTAALGLVGSMAVAEQHTSDTSGGSSASMSDMQGELIRTTDITGAPIYTFNEAQDEGWDPDFTYDAVGGDWNQVGTISDVVLDQSGNLRGFVAEIGGFLDIGDKDVLISVEDANLVAAEEYAWVTRLNEEDLESLQGVGDDFWD
;
A
#
# COMPACT_ATOMS: atom_id res chain seq x y z
N MET A 1 65.26 33.07 -10.61
CA MET A 1 64.25 33.65 -9.69
C MET A 1 63.01 34.03 -10.49
N ASN A 2 61.84 33.90 -9.87
CA ASN A 2 60.47 34.30 -10.31
C ASN A 2 59.57 33.29 -11.06
N ARG A 3 58.95 32.42 -10.25
CA ARG A 3 57.50 32.16 -10.02
C ARG A 3 56.49 32.16 -11.20
N LEU A 4 55.89 30.97 -11.36
CA LEU A 4 54.46 30.60 -11.50
C LEU A 4 53.49 31.46 -12.33
N LEU A 5 52.87 30.83 -13.34
CA LEU A 5 51.50 31.12 -13.79
C LEU A 5 50.79 29.78 -14.06
N ILE A 6 49.69 29.54 -13.34
CA ILE A 6 48.72 28.45 -13.56
C ILE A 6 47.60 29.05 -14.41
N THR A 7 47.27 28.43 -15.55
CA THR A 7 46.03 28.74 -16.28
C THR A 7 45.44 27.47 -16.91
N THR A 8 44.17 27.25 -16.56
CA THR A 8 43.18 26.25 -16.94
C THR A 8 42.96 26.06 -18.45
N ALA A 9 42.70 24.82 -18.88
CA ALA A 9 41.85 24.52 -20.05
C ALA A 9 41.17 23.13 -19.89
N ALA A 10 39.97 23.01 -20.44
CA ALA A 10 38.93 22.05 -20.05
C ALA A 10 38.63 20.96 -21.11
N LEU A 11 37.81 19.98 -20.69
CA LEU A 11 36.93 19.07 -21.45
C LEU A 11 37.49 17.89 -22.28
N GLY A 12 36.86 16.71 -22.07
CA GLY A 12 36.85 15.56 -23.00
C GLY A 12 36.06 14.37 -22.45
N LEU A 13 34.90 14.09 -23.02
CA LEU A 13 33.81 13.22 -22.54
C LEU A 13 33.98 11.70 -22.81
N VAL A 14 33.11 10.93 -22.14
CA VAL A 14 32.46 9.65 -22.50
C VAL A 14 33.06 8.34 -21.95
N GLY A 15 32.29 7.69 -21.08
CA GLY A 15 32.44 6.31 -20.63
C GLY A 15 31.36 5.97 -19.62
N SER A 16 30.17 5.65 -20.14
CA SER A 16 28.89 5.39 -19.46
C SER A 16 28.96 4.60 -18.15
N MET A 17 28.27 5.13 -17.15
CA MET A 17 27.85 4.45 -15.93
C MET A 17 26.79 3.37 -16.23
N ALA A 18 26.77 2.33 -15.40
CA ALA A 18 25.51 1.82 -14.84
C ALA A 18 25.85 1.21 -13.48
N VAL A 19 25.42 1.90 -12.43
CA VAL A 19 25.48 1.45 -11.03
C VAL A 19 24.36 0.43 -10.87
N ALA A 20 24.63 -0.68 -10.19
CA ALA A 20 23.60 -1.65 -9.84
C ALA A 20 22.57 -0.97 -8.91
N GLU A 21 21.31 -0.92 -9.33
CA GLU A 21 20.18 -0.57 -8.46
C GLU A 21 20.10 -1.59 -7.32
N GLN A 22 20.49 -1.16 -6.13
CA GLN A 22 20.23 -1.87 -4.89
C GLN A 22 18.95 -1.27 -4.31
N HIS A 23 17.87 -2.03 -4.40
CA HIS A 23 16.61 -1.77 -3.68
C HIS A 23 16.92 -1.80 -2.18
N THR A 24 17.17 -0.62 -1.60
CA THR A 24 17.18 -0.41 -0.16
C THR A 24 15.82 0.17 0.22
N SER A 25 14.96 -0.64 0.82
CA SER A 25 13.81 -0.17 1.57
C SER A 25 14.34 0.61 2.79
N ASP A 26 14.58 1.90 2.58
CA ASP A 26 15.01 2.85 3.60
C ASP A 26 13.80 3.20 4.49
N THR A 27 13.53 2.36 5.50
CA THR A 27 12.72 2.78 6.65
C THR A 27 13.61 3.60 7.61
N SER A 28 14.18 4.69 7.09
CA SER A 28 14.75 5.72 7.95
C SER A 28 13.57 6.51 8.52
N GLY A 29 13.15 6.21 9.75
CA GLY A 29 12.11 6.95 10.44
C GLY A 29 12.39 8.45 10.39
N GLY A 30 11.63 9.17 9.57
CA GLY A 30 11.77 10.60 9.38
C GLY A 30 11.59 11.33 10.71
N SER A 31 12.32 12.43 10.91
CA SER A 31 12.04 13.30 12.06
C SER A 31 10.63 13.85 11.94
N SER A 32 9.99 14.18 13.06
CA SER A 32 8.67 14.85 13.04
C SER A 32 8.64 16.12 12.20
N ALA A 33 9.78 16.83 12.12
CA ALA A 33 9.98 17.97 11.23
C ALA A 33 9.85 17.62 9.75
N SER A 34 10.30 16.43 9.34
CA SER A 34 10.27 15.95 7.95
C SER A 34 8.90 15.41 7.53
N MET A 35 8.02 15.07 8.47
CA MET A 35 6.65 14.62 8.13
C MET A 35 5.84 15.70 7.41
N SER A 36 6.13 16.98 7.65
CA SER A 36 5.48 18.08 6.93
C SER A 36 5.90 18.12 5.46
N ASP A 37 7.10 17.65 5.14
CA ASP A 37 7.62 17.60 3.78
C ASP A 37 7.09 16.40 2.99
N MET A 38 6.58 15.36 3.68
CA MET A 38 5.92 14.18 3.09
C MET A 38 4.43 14.42 2.79
N GLN A 39 4.01 15.69 2.68
CA GLN A 39 2.64 16.03 2.35
C GLN A 39 2.25 15.44 0.99
N GLY A 40 1.17 14.65 0.97
CA GLY A 40 0.70 13.94 -0.24
C GLY A 40 1.25 12.51 -0.38
N GLU A 41 2.24 12.12 0.43
CA GLU A 41 2.74 10.73 0.50
C GLU A 41 2.19 9.96 1.70
N LEU A 42 1.71 10.69 2.72
CA LEU A 42 1.15 10.10 3.94
C LEU A 42 -0.36 9.86 3.81
N ILE A 43 -0.80 8.66 4.20
CA ILE A 43 -2.21 8.27 4.28
C ILE A 43 -2.60 8.17 5.76
N ARG A 44 -3.70 8.81 6.16
CA ARG A 44 -4.20 8.71 7.54
C ARG A 44 -5.07 7.49 7.67
N THR A 45 -5.14 6.90 8.86
CA THR A 45 -6.06 5.78 9.12
C THR A 45 -7.51 6.15 8.85
N THR A 46 -7.93 7.41 9.09
CA THR A 46 -9.28 7.90 8.75
C THR A 46 -9.57 7.90 7.25
N ASP A 47 -8.54 7.93 6.40
CA ASP A 47 -8.67 7.81 4.95
C ASP A 47 -8.69 6.33 4.50
N ILE A 48 -8.37 5.40 5.40
CA ILE A 48 -8.39 3.93 5.19
C ILE A 48 -9.70 3.34 5.71
N THR A 49 -10.06 3.65 6.95
CA THR A 49 -11.31 3.17 7.56
C THR A 49 -12.50 3.78 6.84
N GLY A 50 -13.44 2.95 6.42
CA GLY A 50 -14.59 3.33 5.59
C GLY A 50 -14.31 3.28 4.09
N ALA A 51 -13.09 2.96 3.66
CA ALA A 51 -12.78 2.87 2.25
C ALA A 51 -13.25 1.56 1.61
N PRO A 52 -13.70 1.60 0.35
CA PRO A 52 -14.20 0.42 -0.35
C PRO A 52 -13.07 -0.55 -0.70
N ILE A 53 -13.40 -1.84 -0.64
CA ILE A 53 -12.54 -2.95 -1.08
C ILE A 53 -13.12 -3.53 -2.37
N TYR A 54 -12.28 -3.64 -3.38
CA TYR A 54 -12.61 -4.22 -4.68
C TYR A 54 -11.90 -5.56 -4.91
N THR A 55 -12.40 -6.34 -5.85
CA THR A 55 -11.76 -7.55 -6.38
C THR A 55 -11.85 -7.56 -7.91
N PHE A 56 -11.00 -8.37 -8.56
CA PHE A 56 -11.01 -8.62 -10.00
C PHE A 56 -12.12 -9.61 -10.44
N ASN A 57 -13.04 -9.94 -9.54
CA ASN A 57 -14.05 -11.02 -9.62
C ASN A 57 -13.46 -12.42 -9.54
N GLU A 58 -12.46 -12.72 -10.35
CA GLU A 58 -11.68 -13.95 -10.25
C GLU A 58 -10.48 -13.74 -9.31
N ALA A 59 -10.11 -14.78 -8.57
CA ALA A 59 -8.94 -14.72 -7.70
C ALA A 59 -7.64 -14.59 -8.51
N GLN A 60 -6.74 -13.73 -8.07
CA GLN A 60 -5.45 -13.49 -8.69
C GLN A 60 -4.33 -14.22 -7.94
N ASP A 61 -4.16 -15.51 -8.23
CA ASP A 61 -3.15 -16.35 -7.57
C ASP A 61 -1.76 -16.31 -8.21
N GLU A 62 -1.65 -15.83 -9.45
CA GLU A 62 -0.37 -15.69 -10.17
C GLU A 62 -0.07 -14.23 -10.48
N GLY A 63 1.18 -13.81 -10.21
CA GLY A 63 1.68 -12.48 -10.56
C GLY A 63 1.21 -11.34 -9.66
N TRP A 64 0.61 -11.65 -8.51
CA TRP A 64 0.30 -10.65 -7.49
C TRP A 64 1.57 -10.05 -6.92
N ASP A 65 1.65 -8.71 -6.94
CA ASP A 65 2.70 -7.93 -6.30
C ASP A 65 2.06 -7.11 -5.17
N PRO A 66 2.34 -7.41 -3.89
CA PRO A 66 1.74 -6.74 -2.75
C PRO A 66 2.20 -5.28 -2.60
N ASP A 67 3.27 -4.88 -3.28
CA ASP A 67 3.80 -3.51 -3.22
C ASP A 67 3.23 -2.63 -4.36
N PHE A 68 2.39 -3.20 -5.23
CA PHE A 68 1.83 -2.47 -6.36
C PHE A 68 0.73 -1.47 -5.92
N THR A 69 0.74 -0.28 -6.51
CA THR A 69 -0.28 0.75 -6.30
C THR A 69 -1.00 1.05 -7.61
N TYR A 70 -2.32 1.15 -7.55
CA TYR A 70 -3.16 1.53 -8.70
C TYR A 70 -3.52 3.01 -8.61
N ASP A 71 -3.61 3.70 -9.75
CA ASP A 71 -4.02 5.12 -9.79
C ASP A 71 -5.55 5.30 -9.93
N ALA A 72 -6.28 4.22 -10.22
CA ALA A 72 -7.73 4.24 -10.39
C ALA A 72 -8.35 2.84 -10.19
N VAL A 73 -9.63 2.80 -9.83
CA VAL A 73 -10.44 1.58 -9.79
C VAL A 73 -10.70 1.08 -11.22
N GLY A 74 -10.49 -0.21 -11.46
CA GLY A 74 -10.80 -0.85 -12.74
C GLY A 74 -12.30 -0.87 -13.05
N GLY A 75 -12.66 -0.64 -14.31
CA GLY A 75 -14.08 -0.56 -14.71
C GLY A 75 -14.86 -1.87 -14.63
N ASP A 76 -14.16 -2.99 -14.50
CA ASP A 76 -14.68 -4.35 -14.37
C ASP A 76 -14.52 -4.92 -12.95
N TRP A 77 -13.96 -4.15 -12.02
CA TRP A 77 -13.80 -4.59 -10.63
C TRP A 77 -15.14 -4.54 -9.89
N ASN A 78 -15.32 -5.48 -8.97
CA ASN A 78 -16.51 -5.51 -8.11
C ASN A 78 -16.15 -5.07 -6.69
N GLN A 79 -16.97 -4.22 -6.10
CA GLN A 79 -16.84 -3.88 -4.68
C GLN A 79 -17.38 -5.05 -3.85
N VAL A 80 -16.59 -5.51 -2.89
CA VAL A 80 -16.90 -6.68 -2.03
C VAL A 80 -17.06 -6.34 -0.57
N GLY A 81 -16.69 -5.11 -0.17
CA GLY A 81 -16.78 -4.70 1.22
C GLY A 81 -16.17 -3.35 1.49
N THR A 82 -15.89 -3.12 2.77
CA THR A 82 -15.34 -1.87 3.31
C THR A 82 -14.34 -2.17 4.43
N ILE A 83 -13.27 -1.39 4.55
CA ILE A 83 -12.34 -1.51 5.68
C ILE A 83 -12.98 -0.92 6.94
N SER A 84 -13.10 -1.71 8.01
CA SER A 84 -13.60 -1.25 9.31
C SER A 84 -12.47 -0.79 10.26
N ASP A 85 -11.31 -1.46 10.23
CA ASP A 85 -10.15 -1.09 11.06
C ASP A 85 -8.81 -1.51 10.43
N VAL A 86 -7.70 -0.99 10.98
CA VAL A 86 -6.32 -1.34 10.61
C VAL A 86 -5.68 -2.21 11.67
N VAL A 87 -4.93 -3.21 11.25
CA VAL A 87 -4.28 -4.16 12.17
C VAL A 87 -2.78 -3.95 12.17
N LEU A 88 -2.23 -3.60 13.33
CA LEU A 88 -0.80 -3.47 13.56
C LEU A 88 -0.29 -4.63 14.41
N ASP A 89 0.97 -5.02 14.23
CA ASP A 89 1.65 -5.86 15.21
C ASP A 89 2.14 -5.04 16.42
N GLN A 90 2.63 -5.74 17.45
CA GLN A 90 3.17 -5.10 18.67
C GLN A 90 4.42 -4.25 18.43
N SER A 91 5.05 -4.36 17.25
CA SER A 91 6.17 -3.51 16.83
C SER A 91 5.71 -2.27 16.06
N GLY A 92 4.40 -2.13 15.80
CA GLY A 92 3.79 -1.03 15.08
C GLY A 92 3.75 -1.21 13.56
N ASN A 93 4.07 -2.39 13.03
CA ASN A 93 4.01 -2.64 11.58
C ASN A 93 2.59 -2.96 11.16
N LEU A 94 2.15 -2.41 10.02
CA LEU A 94 0.88 -2.78 9.40
C LEU A 94 0.92 -4.25 8.98
N ARG A 95 -0.09 -5.01 9.42
CA ARG A 95 -0.28 -6.43 9.09
C ARG A 95 -1.48 -6.68 8.21
N GLY A 96 -2.46 -5.79 8.24
CA GLY A 96 -3.65 -5.95 7.44
C GLY A 96 -4.78 -5.05 7.89
N PHE A 97 -5.99 -5.46 7.55
CA PHE A 97 -7.23 -4.73 7.74
C PHE A 97 -8.28 -5.66 8.35
N VAL A 98 -9.14 -5.11 9.20
CA VAL A 98 -10.45 -5.69 9.46
C VAL A 98 -11.36 -5.19 8.35
N ALA A 99 -12.01 -6.10 7.65
CA ALA A 99 -12.86 -5.80 6.51
C ALA A 99 -14.25 -6.39 6.73
N GLU A 100 -15.26 -5.55 6.57
CA GLU A 100 -16.65 -5.98 6.52
C GLU A 100 -16.94 -6.47 5.10
N ILE A 101 -17.18 -7.77 4.95
CA ILE A 101 -17.38 -8.43 3.65
C ILE A 101 -18.83 -8.92 3.52
N GLY A 102 -19.39 -8.68 2.34
CA GLY A 102 -20.67 -9.22 1.91
C GLY A 102 -21.87 -8.54 2.57
N GLY A 103 -23.01 -9.24 2.52
CA GLY A 103 -24.28 -8.76 3.07
C GLY A 103 -25.13 -7.93 2.10
N PHE A 104 -26.39 -7.70 2.48
CA PHE A 104 -27.32 -6.85 1.74
C PHE A 104 -27.92 -5.84 2.71
N LEU A 105 -27.53 -4.56 2.57
CA LEU A 105 -27.98 -3.46 3.43
C LEU A 105 -27.52 -3.63 4.89
N ASP A 106 -26.24 -3.93 5.10
CA ASP A 106 -25.61 -4.13 6.42
C ASP A 106 -26.22 -5.32 7.21
N ILE A 107 -26.81 -6.28 6.49
CA ILE A 107 -27.38 -7.51 7.06
C ILE A 107 -26.65 -8.69 6.45
N GLY A 108 -26.03 -9.49 7.33
CA GLY A 108 -25.30 -10.70 6.96
C GLY A 108 -23.82 -10.47 6.72
N ASP A 109 -23.37 -9.24 6.93
CA ASP A 109 -21.99 -8.82 6.85
C ASP A 109 -21.15 -9.58 7.89
N LYS A 110 -19.91 -9.86 7.50
CA LYS A 110 -18.96 -10.57 8.33
C LYS A 110 -17.64 -9.83 8.31
N ASP A 111 -17.16 -9.47 9.51
CA ASP A 111 -15.81 -8.95 9.69
C ASP A 111 -14.78 -10.06 9.51
N VAL A 112 -13.79 -9.83 8.65
CA VAL A 112 -12.68 -10.76 8.40
C VAL A 112 -11.35 -10.01 8.43
N LEU A 113 -10.26 -10.75 8.65
CA LEU A 113 -8.91 -10.21 8.53
C LEU A 113 -8.37 -10.42 7.12
N ILE A 114 -7.95 -9.32 6.49
CA ILE A 114 -7.25 -9.35 5.20
C ILE A 114 -5.81 -8.92 5.43
N SER A 115 -4.86 -9.74 4.98
CA SER A 115 -3.42 -9.42 5.06
C SER A 115 -3.11 -8.19 4.20
N VAL A 116 -2.18 -7.35 4.65
CA VAL A 116 -1.63 -6.27 3.81
C VAL A 116 -0.97 -6.83 2.54
N GLU A 117 -0.50 -8.08 2.57
CA GLU A 117 0.07 -8.76 1.41
C GLU A 117 -1.00 -9.19 0.38
N ASP A 118 -2.28 -9.17 0.75
CA ASP A 118 -3.39 -9.57 -0.13
C ASP A 118 -4.20 -8.36 -0.62
N ALA A 119 -3.80 -7.13 -0.29
CA ALA A 119 -4.55 -5.91 -0.59
C ALA A 119 -3.64 -4.76 -1.02
N ASN A 120 -3.86 -4.28 -2.25
CA ASN A 120 -3.12 -3.18 -2.85
C ASN A 120 -3.90 -1.87 -2.76
N LEU A 121 -3.18 -0.78 -2.53
CA LEU A 121 -3.75 0.56 -2.51
C LEU A 121 -4.18 1.00 -3.92
N VAL A 122 -5.33 1.67 -3.98
CA VAL A 122 -5.78 2.46 -5.13
C VAL A 122 -5.72 3.93 -4.71
N ALA A 123 -4.69 4.63 -5.17
CA ALA A 123 -4.41 6.04 -4.88
C ALA A 123 -5.15 6.99 -5.84
N ALA A 124 -6.48 6.86 -5.92
CA ALA A 124 -7.34 7.76 -6.69
C ALA A 124 -7.71 9.03 -5.88
N GLU A 125 -8.66 9.84 -6.36
CA GLU A 125 -9.16 11.02 -5.62
C GLU A 125 -9.72 10.64 -4.24
N GLU A 126 -10.34 9.46 -4.15
CA GLU A 126 -10.74 8.79 -2.92
C GLU A 126 -9.99 7.45 -2.87
N TYR A 127 -9.38 7.15 -1.72
CA TYR A 127 -8.63 5.92 -1.57
C TYR A 127 -9.58 4.71 -1.59
N ALA A 128 -9.13 3.67 -2.26
CA ALA A 128 -9.75 2.36 -2.23
C ALA A 128 -8.67 1.28 -2.09
N TRP A 129 -9.09 0.05 -1.84
CA TRP A 129 -8.22 -1.11 -1.84
C TRP A 129 -8.71 -2.12 -2.85
N VAL A 130 -7.80 -2.87 -3.46
CA VAL A 130 -8.13 -4.03 -4.29
C VAL A 130 -7.44 -5.24 -3.71
N THR A 131 -8.20 -6.33 -3.52
CA THR A 131 -7.66 -7.60 -3.06
C THR A 131 -7.54 -8.60 -4.19
N ARG A 132 -6.55 -9.48 -4.10
CA ARG A 132 -6.41 -10.63 -5.00
C ARG A 132 -7.44 -11.74 -4.74
N LEU A 133 -8.11 -11.70 -3.60
CA LEU A 133 -9.11 -12.70 -3.22
C LEU A 133 -10.43 -12.42 -3.93
N ASN A 134 -11.14 -13.47 -4.34
CA ASN A 134 -12.51 -13.32 -4.83
C ASN A 134 -13.51 -13.25 -3.65
N GLU A 135 -14.78 -12.97 -3.95
CA GLU A 135 -15.84 -12.87 -2.94
C GLU A 135 -16.02 -14.16 -2.15
N GLU A 136 -16.00 -15.32 -2.81
CA GLU A 136 -16.14 -16.64 -2.17
C GLU A 136 -14.98 -16.92 -1.19
N ASP A 137 -13.75 -16.57 -1.57
CA ASP A 137 -12.57 -16.72 -0.71
C ASP A 137 -12.73 -15.88 0.56
N LEU A 138 -13.15 -14.62 0.43
CA LEU A 138 -13.38 -13.71 1.56
C LEU A 138 -14.52 -14.20 2.47
N GLU A 139 -15.62 -14.67 1.88
CA GLU A 139 -16.73 -15.29 2.62
C GLU A 139 -16.34 -16.60 3.32
N SER A 140 -15.29 -17.29 2.86
CA SER A 140 -14.77 -18.49 3.49
C SER A 140 -13.82 -18.21 4.67
N LEU A 141 -13.26 -16.99 4.76
CA LEU A 141 -12.36 -16.61 5.84
C LEU A 141 -13.04 -16.71 7.21
N GLN A 142 -12.25 -17.01 8.24
CA GLN A 142 -12.75 -16.99 9.61
C GLN A 142 -13.19 -15.57 9.98
N GLY A 143 -14.43 -15.44 10.43
CA GLY A 143 -14.93 -14.17 10.95
C GLY A 143 -14.24 -13.80 12.26
N VAL A 144 -13.99 -12.51 12.46
CA VAL A 144 -13.46 -11.95 13.71
C VAL A 144 -14.53 -11.12 14.39
N GLY A 145 -14.78 -11.40 15.67
CA GLY A 145 -15.71 -10.64 16.51
C GLY A 145 -14.99 -9.95 17.68
N ASP A 146 -15.75 -9.34 18.57
CA ASP A 146 -15.23 -8.67 19.78
C ASP A 146 -14.32 -9.59 20.61
N ASP A 147 -14.66 -10.88 20.68
CA ASP A 147 -13.94 -11.92 21.42
C ASP A 147 -12.55 -12.25 20.86
N PHE A 148 -12.26 -11.86 19.61
CA PHE A 148 -10.92 -11.98 19.03
C PHE A 148 -9.92 -10.99 19.66
N TRP A 149 -10.42 -9.87 20.19
CA TRP A 149 -9.60 -8.74 20.66
C TRP A 149 -9.35 -8.70 22.18
N ASP A 150 -10.03 -9.57 22.93
CA ASP A 150 -9.98 -9.67 24.40
C ASP A 150 -8.75 -10.43 24.96
#